data_AF-Q7U6T5-F1
#
_entry.id   AF-Q7U6T5-F1
#
_cell.length_a   1.000
_cell.length_b   1.000
_cell.length_c   1.000
_cell.angle_alpha   90.00
_cell.angle_beta   90.00
_cell.angle_gamma   90.00
#
_symmetry.space_group_name_H-M   'P 1'
#
loop_
_entity.id
_entity.type
_entity.pdbx_description
1 polymer ?
#
loop_
_entity_poly.entity_id
_entity_poly.type
_entity_poly.pdbx_seq_one_letter_code
_entity_poly.pdbx_strand_id
1 'polypeptide(L)'
;MQRRFSLSSITFVDGLAITATVVALAGVVWSPKLTNAVARATGSIKQVEVSVDVRHLQVADSDALLEAIREEGTVSIVIRNQPAGRVGLMSVEDISRPLTQLLPNGTVLEAEDTSPARGLHARFRLKAEAETGPSGVVFGGTKLKIGSPVELEGRLYRVNGFVSGVTIP
;
A
#
# COMPACT_ATOMS: atom_id res chain seq x y z
N MET A 1 29.35 24.91 43.64
CA MET A 1 30.48 24.02 43.30
C MET A 1 30.39 23.69 41.81
N GLN A 2 31.22 24.31 40.97
CA GLN A 2 31.28 24.03 39.53
C GLN A 2 32.27 22.90 39.28
N ARG A 3 31.77 21.71 38.89
CA ARG A 3 32.62 20.62 38.38
C ARG A 3 33.17 21.03 37.01
N ARG A 4 34.40 21.52 36.99
CA ARG A 4 35.19 21.65 35.76
C ARG A 4 35.55 20.24 35.31
N PHE A 5 34.97 19.78 34.20
CA PHE A 5 35.44 18.57 33.52
C PHE A 5 36.87 18.83 33.04
N SER A 6 37.85 18.20 33.68
CA SER A 6 39.25 18.28 33.26
C SER A 6 39.49 17.26 32.14
N LEU A 7 39.90 17.73 30.96
CA LEU A 7 40.27 16.89 29.80
C LEU A 7 41.62 16.15 29.98
N SER A 8 42.29 16.32 31.13
CA SER A 8 43.68 15.92 31.34
C SER A 8 43.91 14.44 31.64
N SER A 9 42.88 13.60 31.66
CA SER A 9 43.01 12.16 31.92
C SER A 9 42.14 11.31 30.98
N ILE A 10 42.04 11.68 29.71
CA ILE A 10 41.43 10.81 28.70
C ILE A 10 42.38 9.62 28.49
N THR A 11 41.97 8.47 28.99
CA THR A 11 42.70 7.22 28.75
C THR A 11 42.42 6.69 27.35
N PHE A 12 43.27 5.78 26.85
CA PHE A 12 43.03 5.13 25.54
C PHE A 12 41.65 4.43 25.49
N VAL A 13 41.19 3.92 26.63
CA VAL A 13 39.86 3.32 26.79
C VAL A 13 38.76 4.36 26.65
N ASP A 14 38.92 5.56 27.24
CA ASP A 14 37.97 6.67 27.06
C ASP A 14 37.91 7.13 25.60
N GLY A 15 39.05 7.16 24.91
CA GLY A 15 39.11 7.44 23.47
C GLY A 15 38.30 6.43 22.65
N LEU A 16 38.48 5.14 22.90
CA LEU A 16 37.70 4.07 22.27
C LEU A 16 36.19 4.18 22.57
N ALA A 17 35.83 4.48 23.81
CA ALA A 17 34.44 4.66 24.21
C ALA A 17 33.78 5.84 23.49
N ILE A 18 34.48 6.98 23.38
CA ILE A 18 34.00 8.15 22.64
C ILE A 18 33.83 7.80 21.15
N THR A 19 34.83 7.17 20.53
CA THR A 19 34.75 6.76 19.12
C THR A 19 33.59 5.81 18.87
N ALA A 20 33.41 4.77 19.71
CA ALA A 20 32.30 3.84 19.59
C ALA A 20 30.94 4.54 19.72
N THR A 21 30.83 5.51 20.63
CA THR A 21 29.62 6.31 20.81
C THR A 21 29.30 7.16 19.58
N VAL A 22 30.29 7.84 19.00
CA VAL A 22 30.11 8.65 17.79
C VAL A 22 29.69 7.77 16.60
N VAL A 23 30.31 6.61 16.43
CA VAL A 23 29.94 5.66 15.36
C VAL A 23 28.52 5.14 15.57
N ALA A 24 28.13 4.79 16.80
CA ALA A 24 26.78 4.35 17.11
C ALA A 24 25.73 5.45 16.82
N LEU A 25 26.00 6.70 17.21
CA LEU A 25 25.12 7.83 16.94
C LEU A 25 24.99 8.09 15.43
N ALA A 26 26.09 8.06 14.68
CA ALA A 26 26.05 8.17 13.23
C ALA A 26 25.18 7.05 12.61
N GLY A 27 25.35 5.81 13.07
CA GLY A 27 24.52 4.68 12.65
C GLY A 27 23.02 4.87 12.90
N VAL A 28 22.64 5.47 14.03
CA VAL A 28 21.23 5.75 14.35
C VAL A 28 20.66 6.86 13.45
N VAL A 29 21.44 7.92 13.17
CA VAL A 29 20.99 9.02 12.31
C VAL A 29 20.75 8.56 10.87
N TRP A 30 21.55 7.61 10.36
CA TRP A 30 21.34 6.98 9.05
C TRP A 30 20.31 5.85 9.04
N SER A 31 19.64 5.58 10.17
CA SER A 31 18.68 4.49 10.20
C SER A 31 17.41 4.82 9.39
N PRO A 32 16.91 3.88 8.56
CA PRO A 32 15.68 4.09 7.77
C PRO A 32 14.46 4.46 8.63
N LYS A 33 14.44 3.99 9.88
CA LYS A 33 13.37 4.28 10.84
C LYS A 33 13.32 5.76 11.21
N LEU A 34 14.48 6.39 11.43
CA LEU A 34 14.54 7.81 11.76
C LEU A 34 14.21 8.66 10.53
N THR A 35 14.72 8.30 9.34
CA THR A 35 14.39 8.98 8.08
C THR A 35 12.88 8.97 7.82
N ASN A 36 12.22 7.81 7.97
CA ASN A 36 10.77 7.71 7.81
C ASN A 36 10.00 8.49 8.88
N ALA A 37 10.48 8.52 10.13
CA ALA A 37 9.85 9.30 11.20
C ALA A 37 9.93 10.81 10.93
N VAL A 38 11.08 11.29 10.44
CA VAL A 38 11.25 12.70 10.03
C VAL A 38 10.37 13.02 8.82
N ALA A 39 10.31 12.15 7.82
CA ALA A 39 9.45 12.33 6.64
C ALA A 39 7.95 12.40 6.98
N ARG A 40 7.50 11.66 8.02
CA ARG A 40 6.16 11.82 8.59
C ARG A 40 5.99 13.18 9.27
N ALA A 41 6.98 13.60 10.06
CA ALA A 41 6.92 14.87 10.79
C ALA A 41 6.96 16.11 9.89
N THR A 42 7.64 16.03 8.73
CA THR A 42 7.67 17.10 7.73
C THR A 42 6.46 17.08 6.80
N GLY A 43 5.58 16.07 6.89
CA GLY A 43 4.38 15.94 6.09
C GLY A 43 4.62 15.50 4.63
N SER A 44 5.83 15.05 4.30
CA SER A 44 6.12 14.50 2.97
C SER A 44 5.46 13.14 2.75
N ILE A 45 5.30 12.35 3.82
CA ILE A 45 4.54 11.09 3.82
C ILE A 45 3.13 11.34 4.37
N LYS A 46 2.11 11.00 3.59
CA LYS A 46 0.70 11.06 3.99
C LYS A 46 0.01 9.73 3.80
N GLN A 47 -1.09 9.56 4.52
CA GLN A 47 -2.00 8.45 4.30
C GLN A 47 -2.88 8.75 3.09
N VAL A 48 -2.80 7.93 2.05
CA VAL A 48 -3.57 8.08 0.82
C VAL A 48 -4.50 6.89 0.64
N GLU A 49 -5.62 7.13 -0.03
CA GLU A 49 -6.52 6.08 -0.47
C GLU A 49 -6.26 5.77 -1.94
N VAL A 50 -6.13 4.49 -2.26
CA VAL A 50 -5.89 3.99 -3.62
C VAL A 50 -6.98 2.99 -3.96
N SER A 51 -7.67 3.22 -5.08
CA SER A 51 -8.58 2.23 -5.64
C SER A 51 -7.86 1.42 -6.72
N VAL A 52 -7.99 0.10 -6.67
CA VAL A 52 -7.45 -0.83 -7.66
C VAL A 52 -8.60 -1.71 -8.17
N ASP A 53 -8.83 -1.67 -9.48
CA ASP A 53 -9.82 -2.51 -10.13
C ASP A 53 -9.15 -3.75 -10.71
N VAL A 54 -9.61 -4.91 -10.28
CA VAL A 54 -9.28 -6.23 -10.82
C VAL A 54 -10.44 -6.65 -11.73
N ARG A 55 -10.13 -7.14 -12.92
CA ARG A 55 -11.15 -7.48 -13.94
C ARG A 55 -10.96 -8.91 -14.44
N HIS A 56 -12.08 -9.59 -14.74
CA HIS A 56 -12.14 -10.93 -15.32
C HIS A 56 -11.42 -12.00 -14.49
N LEU A 57 -11.50 -11.89 -13.16
CA LEU A 57 -10.91 -12.85 -12.26
C LEU A 57 -11.71 -14.16 -12.30
N GLN A 58 -11.06 -15.24 -12.68
CA GLN A 58 -11.66 -16.57 -12.71
C GLN A 58 -11.47 -17.25 -11.36
N VAL A 59 -12.57 -17.44 -10.64
CA VAL A 59 -12.60 -17.95 -9.27
C VAL A 59 -13.76 -18.93 -9.14
N ALA A 60 -13.53 -20.04 -8.44
CA ALA A 60 -14.55 -21.07 -8.25
C ALA A 60 -15.69 -20.59 -7.34
N ASP A 61 -15.34 -19.77 -6.34
CA ASP A 61 -16.29 -19.16 -5.41
C ASP A 61 -15.86 -17.70 -5.16
N SER A 62 -16.60 -16.76 -5.74
CA SER A 62 -16.31 -15.32 -5.62
C SER A 62 -16.54 -14.80 -4.22
N ASP A 63 -17.59 -15.26 -3.57
CA ASP A 63 -18.03 -14.74 -2.29
C ASP A 63 -17.06 -15.18 -1.19
N ALA A 64 -16.68 -16.46 -1.19
CA ALA A 64 -15.66 -16.99 -0.30
C ALA A 64 -14.30 -16.30 -0.48
N LEU A 65 -13.89 -15.98 -1.71
CA LEU A 65 -12.65 -15.23 -1.95
C LEU A 65 -12.75 -13.81 -1.37
N LEU A 66 -13.84 -13.09 -1.66
CA LEU A 66 -14.02 -11.71 -1.18
C LEU A 66 -14.11 -11.65 0.34
N GLU A 67 -14.74 -12.63 0.99
CA GLU A 67 -14.74 -12.78 2.44
C GLU A 67 -13.34 -13.02 2.99
N ALA A 68 -12.58 -13.97 2.43
CA ALA A 68 -11.22 -14.25 2.85
C ALA A 68 -10.29 -13.02 2.71
N ILE A 69 -10.48 -12.23 1.66
CA ILE A 69 -9.76 -10.96 1.45
C ILE A 69 -10.09 -9.96 2.55
N ARG A 70 -11.38 -9.80 2.89
CA ARG A 70 -11.83 -8.90 3.96
C ARG A 70 -11.26 -9.32 5.32
N GLU A 71 -11.24 -10.62 5.61
CA GLU A 71 -10.67 -11.18 6.84
C GLU A 71 -9.16 -10.94 6.95
N GLU A 72 -8.40 -11.02 5.84
CA GLU A 72 -6.96 -10.75 5.85
C GLU A 72 -6.67 -9.27 6.19
N GLY A 73 -7.53 -8.35 5.74
CA GLY A 73 -7.47 -6.92 6.07
C GLY A 73 -6.24 -6.16 5.55
N THR A 74 -5.30 -6.84 4.92
CA THR A 74 -4.06 -6.29 4.36
C THR A 74 -3.66 -7.04 3.11
N VAL A 75 -3.00 -6.36 2.17
CA VAL A 75 -2.51 -6.96 0.92
C VAL A 75 -1.10 -6.49 0.61
N SER A 76 -0.29 -7.35 0.02
CA SER A 76 0.99 -6.96 -0.59
C SER A 76 0.71 -6.37 -1.97
N ILE A 77 1.37 -5.26 -2.30
CA ILE A 77 1.27 -4.62 -3.62
C ILE A 77 2.60 -4.71 -4.35
N VAL A 78 2.54 -5.15 -5.60
CA VAL A 78 3.65 -5.22 -6.53
C VAL A 78 3.37 -4.25 -7.68
N ILE A 79 4.29 -3.35 -7.95
CA ILE A 79 4.17 -2.34 -9.00
C ILE A 79 5.26 -2.61 -10.02
N ARG A 80 4.89 -2.86 -11.28
CA ARG A 80 5.86 -3.14 -12.36
C ARG A 80 6.85 -4.26 -12.00
N ASN A 81 6.34 -5.38 -11.46
CA ASN A 81 7.15 -6.51 -10.98
C ASN A 81 8.15 -6.17 -9.87
N GLN A 82 7.97 -5.05 -9.16
CA GLN A 82 8.76 -4.68 -7.99
C GLN A 82 7.89 -4.70 -6.74
N PRO A 83 8.31 -5.38 -5.66
CA PRO A 83 7.58 -5.38 -4.40
C PRO A 83 7.60 -3.97 -3.81
N ALA A 84 6.42 -3.36 -3.65
CA ALA A 84 6.31 -1.98 -3.19
C ALA A 84 5.91 -1.88 -1.71
N GLY A 85 5.38 -2.95 -1.12
CA GLY A 85 5.12 -3.06 0.32
C GLY A 85 3.78 -3.73 0.64
N ARG A 86 3.39 -3.69 1.91
CA ARG A 86 2.05 -4.09 2.38
C ARG A 86 1.20 -2.87 2.67
N VAL A 87 -0.08 -2.94 2.31
CA VAL A 87 -1.06 -1.87 2.51
C VAL A 87 -2.29 -2.41 3.23
N GLY A 88 -2.99 -1.54 3.95
CA GLY A 88 -4.25 -1.89 4.60
C GLY A 88 -5.38 -1.97 3.58
N LEU A 89 -6.27 -2.95 3.73
CA LEU A 89 -7.52 -3.03 2.99
C LEU A 89 -8.58 -2.19 3.72
N MET A 90 -9.26 -1.31 3.00
CA MET A 90 -10.43 -0.58 3.50
C MET A 90 -11.72 -1.28 3.10
N SER A 91 -11.86 -1.62 1.83
CA SER A 91 -12.97 -2.43 1.32
C SER A 91 -12.56 -3.22 0.09
N VAL A 92 -13.28 -4.31 -0.16
CA VAL A 92 -13.28 -5.00 -1.45
C VAL A 92 -14.73 -5.25 -1.85
N GLU A 93 -15.08 -4.82 -3.06
CA GLU A 93 -16.46 -4.80 -3.57
C GLU A 93 -16.52 -5.52 -4.92
N ASP A 94 -17.55 -6.35 -5.14
CA ASP A 94 -17.88 -6.87 -6.47
C ASP A 94 -18.48 -5.72 -7.31
N ILE A 95 -17.82 -5.39 -8.41
CA ILE A 95 -18.22 -4.37 -9.39
C ILE A 95 -18.58 -4.99 -10.74
N SER A 96 -18.90 -6.28 -10.75
CA SER A 96 -19.40 -6.99 -11.92
C SER A 96 -20.72 -6.39 -12.37
N ARG A 97 -20.89 -6.25 -13.68
CA ARG A 97 -22.12 -5.68 -14.23
C ARG A 97 -23.23 -6.74 -14.27
N PRO A 98 -24.47 -6.37 -13.94
CA PRO A 98 -25.60 -7.25 -14.12
C PRO A 98 -25.83 -7.53 -15.62
N LEU A 99 -26.55 -8.61 -15.92
CA LEU A 99 -27.08 -8.86 -17.26
C LEU A 99 -28.18 -7.85 -17.54
N THR A 100 -28.09 -7.18 -18.68
CA THR A 100 -29.08 -6.18 -19.09
C THR A 100 -29.75 -6.63 -20.38
N GLN A 101 -31.09 -6.61 -20.41
CA GLN A 101 -31.88 -6.92 -21.60
C GLN A 101 -32.90 -5.81 -21.87
N LEU A 102 -32.97 -5.35 -23.13
CA LEU A 102 -34.02 -4.45 -23.60
C LEU A 102 -35.24 -5.26 -24.06
N LEU A 103 -36.39 -4.99 -23.47
CA LEU A 103 -37.66 -5.61 -23.84
C LEU A 103 -38.30 -4.89 -25.05
N PRO A 104 -39.16 -5.58 -25.83
CA PRO A 104 -39.86 -4.96 -26.97
C PRO A 104 -40.74 -3.74 -26.60
N ASN A 105 -41.15 -3.62 -25.34
CA ASN A 105 -41.91 -2.47 -24.83
C ASN A 105 -41.02 -1.27 -24.44
N GLY A 106 -39.71 -1.34 -24.69
CA GLY A 106 -38.74 -0.29 -24.36
C GLY A 106 -38.26 -0.30 -22.90
N THR A 107 -38.67 -1.28 -22.08
CA THR A 107 -38.21 -1.40 -20.69
C THR A 107 -36.86 -2.13 -20.62
N VAL A 108 -35.98 -1.71 -19.70
CA VAL A 108 -34.70 -2.39 -19.42
C VAL A 108 -34.88 -3.30 -18.22
N LEU A 109 -34.57 -4.58 -18.39
CA LEU A 109 -34.45 -5.54 -17.30
C LEU A 109 -32.98 -5.73 -16.94
N GLU A 110 -32.68 -5.66 -15.64
CA GLU A 110 -31.39 -6.04 -15.08
C GLU A 110 -31.57 -7.27 -14.21
N ALA A 111 -30.71 -8.26 -14.41
CA ALA A 111 -30.69 -9.49 -13.64
C ALA A 111 -29.25 -9.82 -13.22
N GLU A 112 -29.10 -10.44 -12.06
CA GLU A 112 -27.80 -10.93 -11.61
C GLU A 112 -27.31 -12.06 -12.53
N ASP A 113 -26.02 -12.04 -12.87
CA ASP A 113 -25.41 -13.13 -13.62
C ASP A 113 -25.03 -14.26 -12.66
N THR A 114 -25.79 -15.35 -12.65
CA THR A 114 -25.51 -16.54 -11.84
C THR A 114 -24.71 -17.59 -12.61
N SER A 115 -24.14 -17.24 -13.78
CA SER A 115 -23.37 -18.18 -14.59
C SER A 115 -22.10 -18.62 -13.87
N PRO A 116 -21.77 -19.92 -13.85
CA PRO A 116 -20.52 -20.42 -13.28
C PRO A 116 -19.28 -19.94 -14.06
N ALA A 117 -19.44 -19.43 -15.28
CA ALA A 117 -18.37 -18.84 -16.09
C ALA A 117 -18.22 -17.32 -15.88
N ARG A 118 -18.99 -16.73 -14.96
CA ARG A 118 -18.92 -15.29 -14.68
C ARG A 118 -17.54 -14.94 -14.11
N GLY A 119 -16.81 -14.07 -14.81
CA GLY A 119 -15.59 -13.49 -14.28
C GLY A 119 -15.92 -12.47 -13.19
N LEU A 120 -15.27 -12.57 -12.03
CA LEU A 120 -15.37 -11.58 -10.97
C LEU A 120 -14.63 -10.29 -11.38
N HIS A 121 -15.31 -9.16 -11.23
CA HIS A 121 -14.68 -7.84 -11.26
C HIS A 121 -14.71 -7.27 -9.85
N ALA A 122 -13.56 -6.96 -9.27
CA ALA A 122 -13.47 -6.49 -7.90
C ALA A 122 -12.77 -5.14 -7.82
N ARG A 123 -13.27 -4.25 -6.96
CA ARG A 123 -12.59 -3.01 -6.58
C ARG A 123 -12.04 -3.13 -5.18
N PHE A 124 -10.73 -2.96 -5.06
CA PHE A 124 -10.03 -2.88 -3.79
C PHE A 124 -9.83 -1.40 -3.45
N ARG A 125 -10.29 -0.96 -2.28
CA ARG A 125 -9.93 0.33 -1.71
C ARG A 125 -8.87 0.10 -0.66
N LEU A 126 -7.71 0.71 -0.85
CA LEU A 126 -6.49 0.44 -0.10
C LEU A 126 -6.03 1.69 0.61
N LYS A 127 -5.54 1.52 1.84
CA LYS A 127 -4.94 2.56 2.66
C LYS A 127 -3.42 2.39 2.64
N ALA A 128 -2.74 3.35 2.04
CA ALA A 128 -1.30 3.33 1.86
C ALA A 128 -0.64 4.55 2.50
N GLU A 129 0.55 4.39 3.07
CA GLU A 129 1.42 5.52 3.37
C GLU A 129 2.26 5.80 2.14
N ALA A 130 2.15 7.01 1.60
CA ALA A 130 2.80 7.39 0.37
C ALA A 130 3.38 8.80 0.46
N GLU A 131 4.46 9.04 -0.28
CA GLU A 131 5.00 10.37 -0.42
C GLU A 131 4.12 11.18 -1.38
N THR A 132 3.71 12.38 -0.96
CA THR A 132 2.89 13.28 -1.77
C THR A 132 3.70 14.49 -2.20
N GLY A 133 3.71 14.81 -3.49
CA GLY A 133 4.36 15.99 -4.01
C GLY A 133 3.73 16.52 -5.30
N PRO A 134 4.30 17.55 -5.93
CA PRO A 134 3.74 18.18 -7.13
C PRO A 134 3.56 17.21 -8.31
N SER A 135 4.37 16.15 -8.35
CA SER A 135 4.34 15.15 -9.43
C SER A 135 3.35 13.99 -9.21
N GLY A 136 2.64 14.00 -8.08
CA GLY A 136 1.66 12.99 -7.69
C GLY A 136 2.05 12.21 -6.43
N VAL A 137 1.47 11.02 -6.31
CA VAL A 137 1.66 10.10 -5.18
C VAL A 137 2.75 9.09 -5.52
N VAL A 138 3.68 8.86 -4.59
CA VAL A 138 4.77 7.88 -4.72
C VAL A 138 4.65 6.84 -3.61
N PHE A 139 4.50 5.58 -3.99
CA PHE A 139 4.39 4.45 -3.08
C PHE A 139 5.53 3.46 -3.36
N GLY A 140 6.25 3.03 -2.32
CA GLY A 140 7.39 2.11 -2.47
C GLY A 140 8.45 2.61 -3.46
N GLY A 141 8.69 3.93 -3.50
CA GLY A 141 9.61 4.57 -4.45
C GLY A 141 9.10 4.67 -5.89
N THR A 142 7.87 4.21 -6.19
CA THR A 142 7.28 4.25 -7.53
C THR A 142 6.08 5.20 -7.60
N LYS A 143 6.01 6.01 -8.66
CA LYS A 143 4.85 6.88 -8.90
C LYS A 143 3.61 6.05 -9.16
N LEU A 144 2.57 6.28 -8.36
CA LEU A 144 1.29 5.63 -8.49
C LEU A 144 0.30 6.57 -9.17
N LYS A 145 -0.16 6.18 -10.36
CA LYS A 145 -1.10 6.95 -11.18
C LYS A 145 -2.27 6.08 -11.59
N ILE A 146 -3.42 6.70 -11.83
CA ILE A 146 -4.56 6.02 -12.47
C ILE A 146 -4.10 5.39 -13.80
N GLY A 147 -4.49 4.15 -14.03
CA GLY A 147 -4.06 3.31 -15.16
C GLY A 147 -2.73 2.58 -14.94
N SER A 148 -2.07 2.75 -13.80
CA SER A 148 -0.84 1.99 -13.51
C SER A 148 -1.19 0.52 -13.27
N PRO A 149 -0.53 -0.44 -13.96
CA PRO A 149 -0.70 -1.85 -13.67
C PRO A 149 -0.07 -2.17 -12.32
N VAL A 150 -0.83 -2.89 -11.50
CA VAL A 150 -0.43 -3.34 -10.18
C VAL A 150 -0.88 -4.77 -9.99
N GLU A 151 -0.20 -5.45 -9.10
CA GLU A 151 -0.58 -6.78 -8.66
C GLU A 151 -0.78 -6.76 -7.15
N LEU A 152 -1.86 -7.40 -6.73
CA LEU A 152 -2.23 -7.55 -5.33
C LEU A 152 -2.05 -9.00 -4.94
N GLU A 153 -1.25 -9.23 -3.90
CA GLU A 153 -0.94 -10.56 -3.39
C GLU A 153 -1.40 -10.66 -1.93
N GLY A 154 -2.26 -11.64 -1.67
CA GLY A 154 -2.65 -12.05 -0.32
C GLY A 154 -2.21 -13.48 -0.05
N ARG A 155 -2.77 -14.11 0.98
CA ARG A 155 -2.33 -15.46 1.40
C ARG A 155 -2.57 -16.55 0.35
N LEU A 156 -3.73 -16.51 -0.33
CA LEU A 156 -4.18 -17.58 -1.24
C LEU A 156 -4.43 -17.08 -2.66
N TYR A 157 -4.09 -15.83 -2.96
CA TYR A 157 -4.40 -15.22 -4.24
C TYR A 157 -3.31 -14.24 -4.66
N ARG A 158 -3.15 -14.13 -5.97
CA ARG A 158 -2.33 -13.13 -6.64
C ARG A 158 -3.11 -12.66 -7.85
N VAL A 159 -3.53 -11.40 -7.85
CA VAL A 159 -4.45 -10.85 -8.84
C VAL A 159 -3.87 -9.61 -9.49
N ASN A 160 -4.05 -9.51 -10.81
CA ASN A 160 -3.62 -8.37 -11.59
C ASN A 160 -4.75 -7.33 -11.70
N GLY A 161 -4.40 -6.07 -11.51
CA GLY A 161 -5.34 -4.97 -11.58
C GLY A 161 -4.71 -3.68 -12.09
N PHE A 162 -5.55 -2.65 -12.16
CA PHE A 162 -5.13 -1.30 -12.51
C PHE A 162 -5.58 -0.32 -11.45
N VAL A 163 -4.73 0.64 -11.14
CA VAL A 163 -5.12 1.77 -10.28
C VAL A 163 -6.28 2.51 -10.97
N SER A 164 -7.45 2.54 -10.34
CA SER A 164 -8.66 3.18 -10.86
C SER A 164 -8.91 4.53 -10.19
N GLY A 165 -8.33 4.78 -9.02
CA GLY A 165 -8.48 6.03 -8.29
C GLY A 165 -7.34 6.26 -7.30
N VAL A 166 -7.03 7.53 -7.05
CA VAL A 166 -6.09 7.97 -6.02
C VAL A 166 -6.69 9.20 -5.34
N THR A 167 -6.89 9.12 -4.03
CA THR A 167 -7.44 10.21 -3.22
C THR A 167 -6.43 10.60 -2.15
N ILE A 168 -6.10 11.88 -2.12
CA ILE A 168 -5.22 12.49 -1.12
C ILE A 168 -6.13 13.21 -0.12
N PRO A 169 -5.97 13.01 1.19
CA PRO A 169 -6.72 13.75 2.20
C PRO A 169 -6.34 15.23 2.27
#